data_AF-A0A0P7ZVJ1-F1
#
_entry.id   AF-A0A0P7ZVJ1-F1
#
_cell.length_a   1.000
_cell.length_b   1.000
_cell.length_c   1.000
_cell.angle_alpha   90.00
_cell.angle_beta   90.00
_cell.angle_gamma   90.00
#
_symmetry.space_group_name_H-M   'P 1'
#
loop_
_entity.id
_entity.type
_entity.pdbx_description
1 polymer ?
#
loop_
_entity_poly.entity_id
_entity_poly.type
_entity_poly.pdbx_seq_one_letter_code
_entity_poly.pdbx_strand_id
1 'polypeptide(L)'
;MRRSLPYSLILVPVFSGLILYQILYTPSPDELLAPTYDSGVGSSVDYIFNNMAAIFTVTSISLYFTAFIILLILESLFLNLSKRWLVLPILYFGFFYTMLIYEFTVKSTIESSGEYQNRQNRLVLDWSRVRLVTKGIQHWFLVNYDLPVTFEETALGRDGYLAHRIVPIEQCDDIRDRNLHKIIEGLFLRQLYQDGAKSEDYCLVSNSEKPQGRTIHVSREVNPIRNIFVNLKKIDFIIRDWGDNEYRIFAGTSPTLFPFPIPLVNCMPQEPQEPQEPQPSWLGCRFEFARFQGDPFETRFETEEPQWRILADHLQLEPVSIHDREIADTRRLMQEMHMVAGAILVNEFSKLSEAIINPDKSIDDPDLRILTASPEFIALGAERFSLGILRNLEHHRSGKGNSSKNIQILSQVLAHTPTEKLAERGALILALYEDADENDLIWQQTALLGAIGAIGESALPVILRAPEESWRQDQAKIAGICRVGHAALPEAEAFLSRMWEQDHAGDGVLTINVLYAAIRRTGMAVPEFHSRIERHERRLTRRFGDITPESDISICDGALRH
;
A
#
# COMPACT_ATOMS: atom_id res chain seq x y z
N MET A 1 -11.77 -71.93 6.58
CA MET A 1 -11.46 -70.62 7.22
C MET A 1 -11.08 -69.64 6.12
N ARG A 2 -11.91 -68.60 5.90
CA ARG A 2 -11.69 -67.59 4.87
C ARG A 2 -10.43 -66.79 5.22
N ARG A 3 -9.44 -66.75 4.32
CA ARG A 3 -8.35 -65.76 4.35
C ARG A 3 -8.99 -64.41 4.08
N SER A 4 -9.24 -63.60 5.10
CA SER A 4 -9.53 -62.18 4.91
C SER A 4 -8.28 -61.54 4.31
N LEU A 5 -8.41 -60.87 3.17
CA LEU A 5 -7.36 -59.99 2.66
C LEU A 5 -6.99 -58.99 3.77
N PRO A 6 -5.70 -58.67 3.96
CA PRO A 6 -5.31 -57.68 4.96
C PRO A 6 -5.98 -56.34 4.58
N TYR A 7 -6.50 -55.62 5.57
CA TYR A 7 -7.23 -54.37 5.36
C TYR A 7 -6.36 -53.33 4.62
N SER A 8 -5.05 -53.39 4.82
CA SER A 8 -4.04 -52.63 4.06
C SER A 8 -4.08 -52.85 2.54
N LEU A 9 -4.49 -54.00 2.03
CA LEU A 9 -4.62 -54.29 0.59
C LEU A 9 -5.96 -53.83 -0.03
N ILE A 10 -6.98 -53.57 0.79
CA ILE A 10 -8.30 -53.09 0.33
C ILE A 10 -8.34 -51.55 0.31
N LEU A 11 -7.65 -50.91 1.25
CA LEU A 11 -7.54 -49.45 1.32
C LEU A 11 -6.66 -48.88 0.19
N VAL A 12 -5.58 -49.56 -0.21
CA VAL A 12 -4.69 -49.04 -1.28
C VAL A 12 -5.43 -48.73 -2.60
N PRO A 13 -6.22 -49.62 -3.23
CA PRO A 13 -6.85 -49.32 -4.52
C PRO A 13 -8.02 -48.32 -4.45
N VAL A 14 -8.79 -48.30 -3.36
CA VAL A 14 -9.88 -47.30 -3.17
C VAL A 14 -9.29 -45.89 -3.02
N PHE A 15 -8.12 -45.79 -2.39
CA PHE A 15 -7.47 -44.52 -2.10
C PHE A 15 -6.59 -44.05 -3.27
N SER A 16 -5.96 -44.98 -4.01
CA SER A 16 -5.37 -44.69 -5.32
C SER A 16 -6.39 -44.12 -6.29
N GLY A 17 -7.64 -44.61 -6.26
CA GLY A 17 -8.74 -44.10 -7.07
C GLY A 17 -9.14 -42.66 -6.73
N LEU A 18 -9.15 -42.28 -5.45
CA LEU A 18 -9.42 -40.91 -5.00
C LEU A 18 -8.30 -39.93 -5.38
N ILE A 19 -7.04 -40.35 -5.27
CA ILE A 19 -5.87 -39.57 -5.69
C ILE A 19 -5.85 -39.41 -7.22
N LEU A 20 -6.13 -40.49 -7.98
CA LEU A 20 -6.22 -40.41 -9.44
C LEU A 20 -7.39 -39.53 -9.90
N TYR A 21 -8.53 -39.61 -9.21
CA TYR A 21 -9.71 -38.78 -9.48
C TYR A 21 -9.42 -37.30 -9.26
N GLN A 22 -8.67 -36.93 -8.21
CA GLN A 22 -8.27 -35.54 -7.98
C GLN A 22 -7.21 -35.05 -8.98
N ILE A 23 -6.23 -35.87 -9.35
CA ILE A 23 -5.21 -35.53 -10.36
C ILE A 23 -5.85 -35.36 -11.76
N LEU A 24 -6.89 -36.14 -12.07
CA LEU A 24 -7.62 -36.05 -13.35
C LEU A 24 -8.63 -34.89 -13.41
N TYR A 25 -9.05 -34.35 -12.26
CA TYR A 25 -10.00 -33.22 -12.18
C TYR A 25 -9.36 -31.89 -11.77
N THR A 26 -8.04 -31.85 -11.53
CA THR A 26 -7.28 -30.59 -11.52
C THR A 26 -7.11 -30.10 -12.97
N PRO A 27 -7.58 -28.89 -13.33
CA PRO A 27 -7.50 -28.39 -14.70
C PRO A 27 -6.04 -28.29 -15.16
N SER A 28 -5.81 -28.61 -16.44
CA SER A 28 -4.46 -28.61 -17.03
C SER A 28 -3.89 -27.18 -17.14
N PRO A 29 -2.55 -26.99 -17.12
CA PRO A 29 -1.94 -25.66 -17.20
C PRO A 29 -2.31 -24.87 -18.47
N ASP A 30 -2.66 -25.57 -19.56
CA ASP A 30 -3.00 -24.94 -20.84
C ASP A 30 -4.41 -24.33 -20.85
N GLU A 31 -5.32 -24.78 -19.97
CA GLU A 31 -6.63 -24.12 -19.76
C GLU A 31 -6.53 -22.88 -18.86
N LEU A 32 -5.39 -22.70 -18.17
CA LEU A 32 -5.12 -21.60 -17.23
C LEU A 32 -4.36 -20.41 -17.87
N LEU A 33 -3.95 -20.52 -19.14
CA LEU A 33 -3.22 -19.47 -19.87
C LEU A 33 -4.07 -18.78 -20.96
N ALA A 34 -5.38 -19.02 -21.02
CA ALA A 34 -6.26 -18.17 -21.81
C ALA A 34 -6.27 -16.75 -21.19
N PRO A 35 -5.87 -15.70 -21.94
CA PRO A 35 -5.72 -14.36 -21.38
C PRO A 35 -7.10 -13.76 -21.11
N THR A 36 -7.55 -13.84 -19.87
CA THR A 36 -8.65 -13.01 -19.38
C THR A 36 -8.06 -11.69 -18.88
N TYR A 37 -8.10 -10.71 -19.78
CA TYR A 37 -7.89 -9.31 -19.44
C TYR A 37 -8.99 -8.85 -18.46
N ASP A 38 -8.56 -8.07 -17.46
CA ASP A 38 -9.36 -7.17 -16.61
C ASP A 38 -10.45 -7.76 -15.69
N SER A 39 -10.04 -8.12 -14.46
CA SER A 39 -10.68 -7.60 -13.24
C SER A 39 -9.89 -8.01 -11.99
N GLY A 40 -9.35 -7.01 -11.27
CA GLY A 40 -8.47 -7.17 -10.09
C GLY A 40 -9.12 -7.73 -8.82
N VAL A 41 -10.12 -8.60 -8.93
CA VAL A 41 -10.78 -9.26 -7.77
C VAL A 41 -10.94 -10.78 -8.00
N GLY A 42 -10.86 -11.28 -9.23
CA GLY A 42 -10.93 -12.73 -9.52
C GLY A 42 -9.62 -13.50 -9.27
N SER A 43 -8.47 -12.84 -9.40
CA SER A 43 -7.17 -13.52 -9.32
C SER A 43 -6.77 -13.94 -7.91
N SER A 44 -7.27 -13.25 -6.87
CA SER A 44 -6.94 -13.58 -5.49
C SER A 44 -7.74 -14.77 -4.98
N VAL A 45 -9.03 -14.89 -5.34
CA VAL A 45 -9.87 -16.01 -4.90
C VAL A 45 -9.44 -17.31 -5.57
N ASP A 46 -9.20 -17.31 -6.88
CA ASP A 46 -8.74 -18.51 -7.59
C ASP A 46 -7.31 -18.91 -7.20
N TYR A 47 -6.42 -17.93 -6.93
CA TYR A 47 -5.09 -18.21 -6.37
C TYR A 47 -5.16 -18.77 -4.94
N ILE A 48 -6.06 -18.26 -4.09
CA ILE A 48 -6.26 -18.77 -2.73
C ILE A 48 -6.92 -20.14 -2.77
N PHE A 49 -7.93 -20.38 -3.61
CA PHE A 49 -8.62 -21.66 -3.73
C PHE A 49 -7.69 -22.75 -4.28
N ASN A 50 -6.87 -22.43 -5.28
CA ASN A 50 -5.91 -23.37 -5.85
C ASN A 50 -4.75 -23.66 -4.89
N ASN A 51 -4.27 -22.66 -4.13
CA ASN A 51 -3.31 -22.91 -3.06
C ASN A 51 -3.92 -23.73 -1.92
N MET A 52 -5.18 -23.46 -1.52
CA MET A 52 -5.87 -24.26 -0.52
C MET A 52 -6.11 -25.70 -0.98
N ALA A 53 -6.47 -25.93 -2.24
CA ALA A 53 -6.64 -27.26 -2.81
C ALA A 53 -5.30 -28.02 -2.88
N ALA A 54 -4.22 -27.36 -3.30
CA ALA A 54 -2.88 -27.95 -3.31
C ALA A 54 -2.39 -28.28 -1.88
N ILE A 55 -2.53 -27.34 -0.94
CA ILE A 55 -2.19 -27.53 0.47
C ILE A 55 -3.02 -28.67 1.06
N PHE A 56 -4.33 -28.72 0.82
CA PHE A 56 -5.22 -29.77 1.33
C PHE A 56 -4.87 -31.15 0.76
N THR A 57 -4.56 -31.24 -0.53
CA THR A 57 -4.20 -32.50 -1.20
C THR A 57 -2.87 -33.02 -0.67
N VAL A 58 -1.86 -32.15 -0.54
CA VAL A 58 -0.53 -32.50 -0.02
C VAL A 58 -0.60 -32.89 1.46
N THR A 59 -1.36 -32.16 2.28
CA THR A 59 -1.51 -32.45 3.72
C THR A 59 -2.26 -33.77 3.91
N SER A 60 -3.27 -34.04 3.07
CA SER A 60 -4.02 -35.30 3.09
C SER A 60 -3.13 -36.49 2.74
N ILE A 61 -2.37 -36.44 1.62
CA ILE A 61 -1.42 -37.49 1.22
C ILE A 61 -0.43 -37.78 2.35
N SER A 62 0.04 -36.72 3.01
CA SER A 62 1.02 -36.82 4.08
C SER A 62 0.47 -37.48 5.34
N LEU A 63 -0.75 -37.12 5.76
CA LEU A 63 -1.46 -37.78 6.87
C LEU A 63 -1.75 -39.26 6.56
N TYR A 64 -2.14 -39.57 5.32
CA TYR A 64 -2.38 -40.95 4.89
C TYR A 64 -1.10 -41.79 4.91
N PHE A 65 0.02 -41.22 4.48
CA PHE A 65 1.31 -41.91 4.51
C PHE A 65 1.73 -42.22 5.95
N THR A 66 1.64 -41.25 6.87
CA THR A 66 1.96 -41.48 8.28
C THR A 66 1.01 -42.50 8.91
N ALA A 67 -0.29 -42.45 8.60
CA ALA A 67 -1.27 -43.44 9.06
C ALA A 67 -0.97 -44.85 8.52
N PHE A 68 -0.55 -44.98 7.26
CA PHE A 68 -0.12 -46.24 6.66
C PHE A 68 1.08 -46.85 7.38
N ILE A 69 2.10 -46.03 7.69
CA ILE A 69 3.28 -46.49 8.45
C ILE A 69 2.88 -46.96 9.87
N ILE A 70 1.99 -46.25 10.55
CA ILE A 70 1.49 -46.64 11.88
C ILE A 70 0.68 -47.94 11.79
N LEU A 71 -0.17 -48.09 10.78
CA LEU A 71 -0.94 -49.32 10.54
C LEU A 71 -0.02 -50.51 10.26
N LEU A 72 1.07 -50.34 9.50
CA LEU A 72 2.08 -51.38 9.28
C LEU A 72 2.74 -51.83 10.59
N ILE A 73 3.00 -50.90 11.52
CA ILE A 73 3.51 -51.22 12.86
C ILE A 73 2.47 -52.07 13.61
N LEU A 74 1.22 -51.62 13.66
CA LEU A 74 0.15 -52.31 14.38
C LEU A 74 -0.14 -53.70 13.80
N GLU A 75 -0.22 -53.84 12.47
CA GLU A 75 -0.46 -55.12 11.81
C GLU A 75 0.73 -56.09 11.97
N SER A 76 1.96 -55.58 12.04
CA SER A 76 3.17 -56.41 12.23
C SER A 76 3.40 -56.81 13.70
N LEU A 77 2.87 -56.05 14.67
CA LEU A 77 3.00 -56.32 16.11
C LEU A 77 1.84 -57.17 16.65
N PHE A 78 0.61 -56.94 16.18
CA PHE A 78 -0.60 -57.54 16.74
C PHE A 78 -1.34 -58.49 15.79
N LEU A 79 -0.97 -58.54 14.50
CA LEU A 79 -1.62 -59.38 13.48
C LEU A 79 -0.59 -60.26 12.73
N ASN A 80 -1.06 -61.01 11.71
CA ASN A 80 -0.28 -62.01 10.98
C ASN A 80 0.65 -61.42 9.89
N LEU A 81 1.04 -60.15 9.97
CA LEU A 81 2.00 -59.57 9.03
C LEU A 81 3.43 -59.96 9.40
N SER A 82 4.29 -60.23 8.41
CA SER A 82 5.68 -60.59 8.67
C SER A 82 6.43 -59.42 9.34
N LYS A 83 7.16 -59.70 10.44
CA LYS A 83 7.99 -58.72 11.14
C LYS A 83 9.04 -58.03 10.26
N ARG A 84 9.36 -58.58 9.07
CA ARG A 84 10.24 -57.94 8.08
C ARG A 84 9.69 -56.59 7.57
N TRP A 85 8.37 -56.39 7.60
CA TRP A 85 7.74 -55.13 7.19
C TRP A 85 7.99 -53.97 8.17
N LEU A 86 8.48 -54.26 9.39
CA LEU A 86 8.91 -53.22 10.34
C LEU A 86 10.14 -52.44 9.88
N VAL A 87 10.88 -52.92 8.88
CA VAL A 87 12.04 -52.20 8.32
C VAL A 87 11.62 -50.83 7.78
N LEU A 88 10.47 -50.72 7.12
CA LEU A 88 10.00 -49.45 6.55
C LEU A 88 9.67 -48.41 7.63
N PRO A 89 8.85 -48.72 8.67
CA PRO A 89 8.68 -47.82 9.81
C PRO A 89 9.99 -47.48 10.53
N ILE A 90 10.89 -48.44 10.73
CA ILE A 90 12.18 -48.19 11.39
C ILE A 90 13.02 -47.19 10.59
N LEU A 91 13.10 -47.35 9.27
CA LEU A 91 13.82 -46.40 8.41
C LEU A 91 13.16 -45.02 8.41
N TYR A 92 11.82 -44.96 8.34
CA TYR A 92 11.09 -43.70 8.30
C TYR A 92 11.24 -42.89 9.61
N PHE A 93 10.90 -43.49 10.75
CA PHE A 93 11.05 -42.84 12.05
C PHE A 93 12.52 -42.65 12.41
N GLY A 94 13.39 -43.62 12.12
CA GLY A 94 14.83 -43.51 12.40
C GLY A 94 15.49 -42.37 11.63
N PHE A 95 15.19 -42.22 10.34
CA PHE A 95 15.67 -41.09 9.52
C PHE A 95 15.19 -39.76 10.07
N PHE A 96 13.90 -39.65 10.40
CA PHE A 96 13.31 -38.44 10.96
C PHE A 96 13.90 -38.06 12.33
N TYR A 97 14.05 -38.99 13.27
CA TYR A 97 14.64 -38.68 14.57
C TYR A 97 16.12 -38.37 14.46
N THR A 98 16.85 -38.97 13.51
CA THR A 98 18.24 -38.60 13.23
C THR A 98 18.33 -37.17 12.71
N MET A 99 17.43 -36.78 11.80
CA MET A 99 17.27 -35.39 11.33
C MET A 99 16.97 -34.42 12.48
N LEU A 100 16.01 -34.75 13.34
CA LEU A 100 15.62 -33.94 14.49
C LEU A 100 16.78 -33.74 15.47
N ILE A 101 17.50 -34.82 15.81
CA ILE A 101 18.66 -34.75 16.72
C ILE A 101 19.79 -33.93 16.10
N TYR A 102 20.07 -34.12 14.80
CA TYR A 102 21.08 -33.34 14.10
C TYR A 102 20.76 -31.85 14.09
N GLU A 103 19.52 -31.48 13.73
CA GLU A 103 19.06 -30.09 13.74
C GLU A 103 19.15 -29.48 15.13
N PHE A 104 18.71 -30.19 16.17
CA PHE A 104 18.81 -29.74 17.56
C PHE A 104 20.27 -29.51 17.99
N THR A 105 21.18 -30.40 17.60
CA THR A 105 22.61 -30.31 17.92
C THR A 105 23.29 -29.14 17.21
N VAL A 106 22.98 -28.94 15.92
CA VAL A 106 23.49 -27.81 15.14
C VAL A 106 22.95 -26.49 15.70
N LYS A 107 21.64 -26.45 16.03
CA LYS A 107 20.97 -25.30 16.65
C LYS A 107 21.63 -24.93 17.99
N SER A 108 21.79 -25.89 18.91
CA SER A 108 22.41 -25.64 20.22
C SER A 108 23.88 -25.19 20.11
N THR A 109 24.61 -25.72 19.13
CA THR A 109 26.00 -25.32 18.87
C THR A 109 26.08 -23.87 18.36
N ILE A 110 25.18 -23.50 17.44
CA ILE A 110 25.09 -22.15 16.91
C ILE A 110 24.64 -21.16 17.99
N GLU A 111 23.65 -21.53 18.82
CA GLU A 111 23.18 -20.71 19.95
C GLU A 111 24.28 -20.47 20.98
N SER A 112 24.96 -21.53 21.44
CA SER A 112 26.03 -21.40 22.43
C SER A 112 27.21 -20.55 21.92
N SER A 113 27.58 -20.70 20.64
CA SER A 113 28.60 -19.86 19.99
C SER A 113 28.13 -18.40 19.86
N GLY A 114 26.87 -18.19 19.48
CA GLY A 114 26.26 -16.87 19.37
C GLY A 114 26.16 -16.16 20.71
N GLU A 115 25.68 -16.82 21.76
CA GLU A 115 25.64 -16.27 23.11
C GLU A 115 27.02 -15.87 23.63
N TYR A 116 28.04 -16.71 23.36
CA TYR A 116 29.41 -16.40 23.76
C TYR A 116 29.93 -15.13 23.07
N GLN A 117 29.74 -15.02 21.75
CA GLN A 117 30.12 -13.82 20.99
C GLN A 117 29.33 -12.58 21.44
N ASN A 118 28.02 -12.74 21.65
CA ASN A 118 27.14 -11.65 22.09
C ASN A 118 27.47 -11.17 23.51
N ARG A 119 28.01 -12.02 24.40
CA ARG A 119 28.46 -11.59 25.74
C ARG A 119 29.74 -10.76 25.69
N GLN A 120 30.64 -11.04 24.75
CA GLN A 120 31.91 -10.32 24.63
C GLN A 120 31.76 -8.93 24.00
N ASN A 121 30.77 -8.74 23.12
CA ASN A 121 30.65 -7.53 22.32
C ASN A 121 29.71 -6.45 22.92
N ARG A 122 29.20 -6.63 24.15
CA ARG A 122 28.20 -5.70 24.73
C ARG A 122 28.71 -4.26 24.72
N LEU A 123 28.00 -3.41 23.98
CA LEU A 123 28.28 -1.98 23.89
C LEU A 123 27.56 -1.27 25.04
N VAL A 124 28.28 -0.43 25.79
CA VAL A 124 27.69 0.48 26.78
C VAL A 124 27.56 1.84 26.10
N LEU A 125 26.32 2.22 25.79
CA LEU A 125 26.00 3.40 25.00
C LEU A 125 25.12 4.35 25.80
N ASP A 126 25.44 5.64 25.71
CA ASP A 126 24.59 6.70 26.23
C ASP A 126 23.66 7.20 25.11
N TRP A 127 22.43 6.67 25.10
CA TRP A 127 21.41 6.96 24.07
C TRP A 127 20.96 8.43 24.05
N SER A 128 21.27 9.21 25.09
CA SER A 128 21.07 10.67 25.05
C SER A 128 21.99 11.34 24.02
N ARG A 129 23.17 10.77 23.76
CA ARG A 129 24.23 11.34 22.90
C ARG A 129 24.48 10.57 21.60
N VAL A 130 23.98 9.34 21.53
CA VAL A 130 24.14 8.45 20.38
C VAL A 130 22.82 8.34 19.63
N ARG A 131 22.88 8.22 18.30
CA ARG A 131 21.71 8.03 17.43
C ARG A 131 21.78 6.68 16.73
N LEU A 132 20.68 5.94 16.79
CA LEU A 132 20.55 4.65 16.11
C LEU A 132 20.15 4.87 14.65
N VAL A 133 20.96 4.40 13.71
CA VAL A 133 20.72 4.40 12.27
C VAL A 133 20.51 2.95 11.82
N THR A 134 19.43 2.66 11.12
CA THR A 134 19.09 1.31 10.68
C THR A 134 18.85 1.23 9.18
N LYS A 135 19.02 0.04 8.60
CA LYS A 135 18.65 -0.26 7.21
C LYS A 135 17.42 -1.20 7.18
N GLY A 136 16.22 -0.62 7.08
CA GLY A 136 14.98 -1.32 6.70
C GLY A 136 13.96 -1.64 7.80
N ILE A 137 14.30 -1.62 9.10
CA ILE A 137 13.33 -1.84 10.20
C ILE A 137 13.54 -0.82 11.34
N GLN A 138 13.00 0.37 11.10
CA GLN A 138 13.27 1.59 11.89
C GLN A 138 12.26 1.86 13.03
N HIS A 139 10.98 1.52 12.83
CA HIS A 139 9.90 1.96 13.72
C HIS A 139 9.72 1.04 14.93
N TRP A 140 10.12 -0.23 14.82
CA TRP A 140 9.95 -1.18 15.90
C TRP A 140 10.74 -0.78 17.15
N PHE A 141 11.97 -0.30 16.98
CA PHE A 141 12.78 0.21 18.09
C PHE A 141 12.13 1.42 18.75
N LEU A 142 11.57 2.33 17.95
CA LEU A 142 10.82 3.48 18.45
C LEU A 142 9.57 3.08 19.21
N VAL A 143 8.88 2.02 18.83
CA VAL A 143 7.63 1.62 19.49
C VAL A 143 7.91 0.94 20.83
N ASN A 144 8.95 0.10 20.90
CA ASN A 144 9.16 -0.81 22.02
C ASN A 144 10.24 -0.37 23.03
N TYR A 145 11.12 0.58 22.67
CA TYR A 145 12.25 0.99 23.51
C TYR A 145 12.34 2.49 23.64
N ASP A 146 12.89 2.97 24.75
CA ASP A 146 13.01 4.41 25.07
C ASP A 146 14.05 5.14 24.20
N LEU A 147 13.73 5.28 22.93
CA LEU A 147 14.47 6.05 21.95
C LEU A 147 13.61 7.23 21.51
N PRO A 148 14.13 8.47 21.60
CA PRO A 148 13.39 9.66 21.17
C PRO A 148 13.29 9.77 19.65
N VAL A 149 14.26 9.19 18.92
CA VAL A 149 14.34 9.21 17.46
C VAL A 149 15.15 8.00 16.97
N THR A 150 14.72 7.40 15.85
CA THR A 150 15.55 6.45 15.09
C THR A 150 15.71 6.95 13.67
N PHE A 151 16.87 6.68 13.08
CA PHE A 151 17.18 7.07 11.72
C PHE A 151 17.14 5.85 10.81
N GLU A 152 16.66 6.05 9.59
CA GLU A 152 16.69 5.08 8.51
C GLU A 152 17.59 5.61 7.40
N GLU A 153 18.55 4.79 6.97
CA GLU A 153 19.34 5.09 5.77
C GLU A 153 18.54 4.68 4.52
N THR A 154 18.09 5.67 3.76
CA THR A 154 17.22 5.47 2.59
C THR A 154 17.36 6.57 1.57
N ALA A 155 17.25 6.22 0.28
CA ALA A 155 17.24 7.16 -0.82
C ALA A 155 16.01 8.09 -0.84
N LEU A 156 14.99 7.79 -0.02
CA LEU A 156 13.79 8.62 0.11
C LEU A 156 14.03 9.91 0.92
N GLY A 157 15.12 10.00 1.68
CA GLY A 157 15.51 11.22 2.39
C GLY A 157 16.40 12.11 1.51
N ARG A 158 16.24 13.43 1.58
CA ARG A 158 17.04 14.42 0.81
C ARG A 158 18.55 14.30 1.08
N ASP A 159 18.92 13.86 2.29
CA ASP A 159 20.31 13.60 2.71
C ASP A 159 20.63 12.11 2.85
N GLY A 160 19.81 11.22 2.29
CA GLY A 160 19.94 9.77 2.45
C GLY A 160 19.43 9.23 3.80
N TYR A 161 18.79 10.08 4.62
CA TYR A 161 18.26 9.70 5.92
C TYR A 161 16.82 10.18 6.16
N LEU A 162 16.04 9.35 6.84
CA LEU A 162 14.77 9.72 7.45
C LEU A 162 14.86 9.55 8.97
N ALA A 163 14.48 10.58 9.71
CA ALA A 163 14.29 10.52 11.15
C ALA A 163 12.85 10.15 11.47
N HIS A 164 12.68 9.17 12.34
CA HIS A 164 11.38 8.63 12.75
C HIS A 164 11.13 9.00 14.20
N ARG A 165 9.92 9.49 14.50
CA ARG A 165 9.51 9.94 15.83
C ARG A 165 8.08 9.56 16.13
N ILE A 166 7.82 9.18 17.37
CA ILE A 166 6.46 9.06 17.89
C ILE A 166 6.02 10.43 18.37
N VAL A 167 4.87 10.89 17.88
CA VAL A 167 4.29 12.18 18.27
C VAL A 167 2.82 11.99 18.68
N PRO A 168 2.26 12.92 19.48
CA PRO A 168 0.84 12.91 19.82
C PRO A 168 -0.05 12.99 18.59
N ILE A 169 -1.21 12.34 18.63
CA ILE A 169 -2.16 12.30 17.50
C ILE A 169 -2.56 13.68 17.01
N GLU A 170 -2.73 14.65 17.92
CA GLU A 170 -3.09 16.05 17.62
C GLU A 170 -2.12 16.70 16.62
N GLN A 171 -0.84 16.34 16.70
CA GLN A 171 0.19 16.88 15.80
C GLN A 171 0.17 16.19 14.44
N CYS A 172 -0.12 14.89 14.40
CA CYS A 172 -0.35 14.22 13.13
C CYS A 172 -1.60 14.71 12.42
N ASP A 173 -2.63 15.04 13.18
CA ASP A 173 -3.83 15.66 12.63
C ASP A 173 -3.50 17.06 12.09
N ASP A 174 -2.69 17.89 12.78
CA ASP A 174 -2.20 19.17 12.23
C ASP A 174 -1.38 18.98 10.92
N ILE A 175 -0.50 17.97 10.85
CA ILE A 175 0.25 17.62 9.62
C ILE A 175 -0.70 17.16 8.49
N ARG A 176 -1.76 16.41 8.84
CA ARG A 176 -2.73 15.86 7.88
C ARG A 176 -3.64 16.95 7.34
N ASP A 177 -4.23 17.75 8.23
CA ASP A 177 -5.21 18.79 7.92
C ASP A 177 -4.57 19.91 7.09
N ARG A 178 -3.33 20.29 7.42
CA ARG A 178 -2.56 21.27 6.64
C ARG A 178 -1.83 20.67 5.44
N ASN A 179 -2.02 19.37 5.18
CA ASN A 179 -1.37 18.64 4.09
C ASN A 179 0.17 18.81 4.05
N LEU A 180 0.84 18.98 5.19
CA LEU A 180 2.29 19.24 5.20
C LEU A 180 3.08 18.10 4.56
N HIS A 181 2.60 16.86 4.69
CA HIS A 181 3.18 15.66 4.05
C HIS A 181 3.15 15.71 2.50
N LYS A 182 2.31 16.55 1.90
CA LYS A 182 2.31 16.82 0.45
C LYS A 182 3.24 17.97 0.07
N ILE A 183 3.54 18.86 1.01
CA ILE A 183 4.38 20.05 0.78
C ILE A 183 5.85 19.71 1.00
N ILE A 184 6.15 19.02 2.10
CA ILE A 184 7.50 18.68 2.52
C ILE A 184 7.87 17.31 1.96
N GLU A 185 8.88 17.30 1.11
CA GLU A 185 9.48 16.07 0.59
C GLU A 185 10.10 15.23 1.72
N GLY A 186 9.88 13.92 1.70
CA GLY A 186 10.39 13.02 2.73
C GLY A 186 9.66 13.12 4.08
N LEU A 187 8.50 13.78 4.14
CA LEU A 187 7.61 13.76 5.30
C LEU A 187 6.54 12.69 5.14
N PHE A 188 6.56 11.67 6.01
CA PHE A 188 5.61 10.57 6.01
C PHE A 188 4.87 10.47 7.33
N LEU A 189 3.59 10.15 7.24
CA LEU A 189 2.75 9.81 8.39
C LEU A 189 2.44 8.32 8.36
N ARG A 190 2.65 7.64 9.48
CA ARG A 190 2.26 6.26 9.68
C ARG A 190 1.40 6.13 10.93
N GLN A 191 0.35 5.33 10.79
CA GLN A 191 -0.49 4.98 11.91
C GLN A 191 0.22 3.93 12.76
N LEU A 192 0.24 4.14 14.07
CA LEU A 192 0.72 3.14 15.01
C LEU A 192 -0.41 2.16 15.35
N TYR A 193 -0.04 0.89 15.45
CA TYR A 193 -0.91 -0.19 15.91
C TYR A 193 -0.36 -0.72 17.22
N GLN A 194 -1.24 -0.88 18.21
CA GLN A 194 -0.95 -1.40 19.54
C GLN A 194 -1.91 -2.56 19.79
N ASP A 195 -1.39 -3.73 20.12
CA ASP A 195 -2.18 -4.95 20.38
C ASP A 195 -3.17 -5.30 19.25
N GLY A 196 -2.79 -5.04 18.00
CA GLY A 196 -3.63 -5.26 16.82
C GLY A 196 -4.73 -4.21 16.59
N ALA A 197 -4.87 -3.23 17.49
CA ALA A 197 -5.77 -2.09 17.34
C ALA A 197 -5.02 -0.82 16.91
N LYS A 198 -5.74 0.12 16.29
CA LYS A 198 -5.20 1.43 15.91
C LYS A 198 -4.96 2.25 17.18
N SER A 199 -3.75 2.78 17.37
CA SER A 199 -3.46 3.70 18.48
C SER A 199 -4.23 5.01 18.26
N GLU A 200 -4.96 5.46 19.28
CA GLU A 200 -5.69 6.73 19.25
C GLU A 200 -4.86 7.91 19.79
N ASP A 201 -3.86 7.64 20.63
CA ASP A 201 -3.07 8.67 21.30
C ASP A 201 -1.85 9.13 20.49
N TYR A 202 -1.29 8.23 19.67
CA TYR A 202 0.00 8.42 19.04
C TYR A 202 0.02 8.02 17.57
N CYS A 203 0.97 8.62 16.88
CA CYS A 203 1.27 8.36 15.49
C CYS A 203 2.77 8.50 15.26
N LEU A 204 3.20 8.04 14.09
CA LEU A 204 4.60 8.02 13.71
C LEU A 204 4.81 9.02 12.58
N VAL A 205 5.74 9.95 12.81
CA VAL A 205 6.17 10.94 11.83
C VAL A 205 7.59 10.61 11.40
N SER A 206 7.77 10.51 10.08
CA SER A 206 9.09 10.37 9.47
C SER A 206 9.40 11.66 8.72
N ASN A 207 10.53 12.31 8.99
CA ASN A 207 10.95 13.50 8.27
C ASN A 207 12.39 13.36 7.75
N SER A 208 12.71 14.01 6.64
CA SER A 208 14.09 14.04 6.17
C SER A 208 14.95 14.88 7.11
N GLU A 209 15.91 14.23 7.75
CA GLU A 209 16.82 14.85 8.70
C GLU A 209 18.09 14.02 8.80
N LYS A 210 19.23 14.70 8.72
CA LYS A 210 20.53 14.08 8.92
C LYS A 210 20.79 13.87 10.42
N PRO A 211 21.24 12.68 10.85
CA PRO A 211 21.55 12.45 12.25
C PRO A 211 22.69 13.39 12.71
N GLN A 212 22.43 14.10 13.80
CA GLN A 212 23.42 14.96 14.44
C GLN A 212 24.08 14.21 15.61
N GLY A 213 25.41 14.31 15.71
CA GLY A 213 26.19 13.69 16.78
C GLY A 213 26.77 12.33 16.40
N ARG A 214 27.00 11.49 17.41
CA ARG A 214 27.58 10.14 17.22
C ARG A 214 26.49 9.18 16.73
N THR A 215 26.75 8.46 15.66
CA THR A 215 25.81 7.51 15.07
C THR A 215 26.30 6.08 15.23
N ILE A 216 25.36 5.16 15.34
CA ILE A 216 25.60 3.73 15.25
C ILE A 216 24.76 3.19 14.12
N HIS A 217 25.42 2.60 13.12
CA HIS A 217 24.77 2.04 11.96
C HIS A 217 24.56 0.56 12.17
N VAL A 218 23.31 0.11 12.03
CA VAL A 218 22.96 -1.29 12.12
C VAL A 218 22.43 -1.78 10.78
N SER A 219 23.15 -2.75 10.20
CA SER A 219 22.69 -3.50 9.04
C SER A 219 22.44 -4.95 9.40
N ARG A 220 21.57 -5.59 8.62
CA ARG A 220 21.19 -6.99 8.77
C ARG A 220 21.68 -7.78 7.58
N GLU A 221 22.45 -8.82 7.82
CA GLU A 221 22.84 -9.81 6.81
C GLU A 221 22.14 -11.14 7.13
N VAL A 222 21.38 -11.67 6.16
CA VAL A 222 20.69 -12.96 6.30
C VAL A 222 21.46 -14.01 5.50
N ASN A 223 22.14 -14.88 6.21
CA ASN A 223 22.94 -15.97 5.67
C ASN A 223 22.14 -17.29 5.79
N PRO A 224 21.57 -17.80 4.68
CA PRO A 224 20.89 -19.09 4.72
C PRO A 224 21.92 -20.22 4.90
N ILE A 225 21.84 -20.95 6.00
CA ILE A 225 22.56 -22.21 6.21
C ILE A 225 21.64 -23.31 5.70
N ARG A 226 21.71 -23.57 4.39
CA ARG A 226 20.93 -24.61 3.73
C ARG A 226 21.78 -25.87 3.53
N ASN A 227 21.35 -26.96 4.13
CA ASN A 227 21.79 -28.30 3.76
C ASN A 227 20.54 -29.20 3.59
N ILE A 228 20.71 -30.38 3.00
CA ILE A 228 19.64 -31.38 2.79
C ILE A 228 18.87 -31.66 4.11
N PHE A 229 19.54 -31.53 5.25
CA PHE A 229 19.01 -31.88 6.57
C PHE A 229 18.50 -30.69 7.38
N VAL A 230 18.87 -29.46 7.01
CA VAL A 230 18.75 -28.30 7.89
C VAL A 230 18.40 -27.05 7.08
N ASN A 231 17.30 -26.39 7.45
CA ASN A 231 16.88 -25.11 6.90
C ASN A 231 17.02 -24.01 7.96
N LEU A 232 18.26 -23.59 8.20
CA LEU A 232 18.59 -22.56 9.17
C LEU A 232 18.80 -21.21 8.48
N LYS A 233 18.32 -20.14 9.12
CA LYS A 233 18.67 -18.77 8.74
C LYS A 233 19.53 -18.19 9.85
N LYS A 234 20.79 -17.93 9.53
CA LYS A 234 21.71 -17.15 10.36
C LYS A 234 21.50 -15.68 10.04
N ILE A 235 21.22 -14.87 11.05
CA ILE A 235 21.08 -13.42 10.90
C ILE A 235 22.24 -12.79 11.67
N ASP A 236 23.11 -12.09 10.94
CA ASP A 236 24.18 -11.30 11.54
C ASP A 236 23.74 -9.82 11.53
N PHE A 237 23.65 -9.21 12.70
CA PHE A 237 23.54 -7.76 12.80
C PHE A 237 24.95 -7.19 12.83
N ILE A 238 25.24 -6.35 11.85
CA ILE A 238 26.51 -5.64 11.77
C ILE A 238 26.28 -4.24 12.32
N ILE A 239 26.94 -3.96 13.43
CA ILE A 239 26.94 -2.66 14.08
C ILE A 239 28.24 -1.96 13.73
N ARG A 240 28.15 -0.79 13.10
CA ARG A 240 29.29 0.08 12.86
C ARG A 240 29.19 1.29 13.77
N ASP A 241 30.23 1.48 14.57
CA ASP A 241 30.36 2.59 15.47
C ASP A 241 30.92 3.84 14.77
N TRP A 242 30.83 5.01 15.41
CA TRP A 242 31.36 6.28 14.90
C TRP A 242 32.89 6.29 14.68
N GLY A 243 33.59 5.28 15.19
CA GLY A 243 35.03 5.07 15.00
C GLY A 243 35.39 4.01 13.96
N ASP A 244 34.48 3.65 13.05
CA ASP A 244 34.62 2.59 12.04
C ASP A 244 34.87 1.18 12.61
N ASN A 245 34.68 1.00 13.92
CA ASN A 245 34.72 -0.32 14.54
C ASN A 245 33.45 -1.11 14.15
N GLU A 246 33.64 -2.33 13.65
CA GLU A 246 32.56 -3.23 13.29
C GLU A 246 32.37 -4.30 14.37
N TYR A 247 31.19 -4.33 14.96
CA TYR A 247 30.75 -5.36 15.90
C TYR A 247 29.69 -6.23 15.22
N ARG A 248 29.78 -7.54 15.43
CA ARG A 248 28.80 -8.48 14.89
C ARG A 248 28.03 -9.09 16.05
N ILE A 249 26.71 -8.99 15.99
CA ILE A 249 25.78 -9.67 16.88
C ILE A 249 25.12 -10.78 16.10
N PHE A 250 25.08 -11.94 16.73
CA PHE A 250 24.45 -13.11 16.19
C PHE A 250 22.99 -13.20 16.63
N ALA A 251 22.06 -13.30 15.68
CA ALA A 251 20.67 -13.68 15.90
C ALA A 251 20.30 -14.88 15.01
N GLY A 252 19.88 -15.99 15.59
CA GLY A 252 19.49 -17.18 14.84
C GLY A 252 17.96 -17.32 14.78
N THR A 253 17.40 -17.63 13.62
CA THR A 253 16.00 -18.10 13.52
C THR A 253 15.95 -19.47 12.87
N SER A 254 15.29 -20.43 13.52
CA SER A 254 15.08 -21.78 13.02
C SER A 254 13.64 -22.22 13.24
N PRO A 255 12.85 -22.44 12.18
CA PRO A 255 11.61 -23.19 12.30
C PRO A 255 11.98 -24.64 12.66
N THR A 256 11.71 -25.03 13.90
CA THR A 256 12.12 -26.32 14.44
C THR A 256 11.23 -27.42 13.86
N LEU A 257 11.83 -28.56 13.48
CA LEU A 257 11.07 -29.74 13.08
C LEU A 257 9.99 -30.07 14.13
N PHE A 258 8.77 -30.33 13.67
CA PHE A 258 7.68 -30.83 14.52
C PHE A 258 8.14 -32.16 15.13
N PRO A 259 7.78 -32.53 16.38
CA PRO A 259 8.26 -33.76 17.01
C PRO A 259 7.70 -35.04 16.38
N PHE A 260 6.71 -34.92 15.49
CA PHE A 260 6.14 -36.03 14.74
C PHE A 260 6.47 -35.92 13.24
N PRO A 261 6.81 -37.04 12.56
CA PRO A 261 7.14 -37.05 11.15
C PRO A 261 5.86 -36.88 10.32
N ILE A 262 5.51 -35.62 10.09
CA ILE A 262 4.46 -35.24 9.14
C ILE A 262 5.20 -34.78 7.89
N PRO A 263 5.14 -35.51 6.78
CA PRO A 263 5.76 -35.04 5.55
C PRO A 263 4.97 -33.85 4.98
N LEU A 264 5.63 -32.99 4.22
CA LEU A 264 5.05 -31.87 3.49
C LEU A 264 5.74 -31.79 2.13
N VAL A 265 4.97 -31.45 1.11
CA VAL A 265 5.52 -31.10 -0.20
C VAL A 265 5.33 -29.62 -0.39
N ASN A 266 6.39 -28.85 -0.26
CA ASN A 266 6.34 -27.41 -0.47
C ASN A 266 6.64 -27.10 -1.94
N CYS A 267 5.63 -26.64 -2.66
CA CYS A 267 5.71 -26.21 -4.04
C CYS A 267 5.59 -24.68 -4.11
N MET A 268 6.50 -23.97 -3.43
CA MET A 268 6.59 -22.52 -3.60
C MET A 268 7.39 -22.20 -4.87
N PRO A 269 6.94 -21.23 -5.70
CA PRO A 269 7.81 -20.65 -6.71
C PRO A 269 9.03 -20.07 -5.99
N GLN A 270 10.23 -20.54 -6.34
CA GLN A 270 11.44 -19.98 -5.76
C GLN A 270 11.53 -18.51 -6.19
N GLU A 271 11.72 -17.59 -5.24
CA GLU A 271 12.14 -16.23 -5.58
C GLU A 271 13.43 -16.34 -6.43
N PRO A 272 13.45 -15.79 -7.64
CA PRO A 272 14.62 -15.90 -8.50
C PRO A 272 15.78 -15.19 -7.82
N GLN A 273 16.83 -15.94 -7.47
CA GLN A 273 18.08 -15.36 -6.97
C GLN A 273 18.90 -14.67 -8.07
N GLU A 274 18.48 -14.76 -9.33
CA GLU A 274 18.98 -14.03 -10.49
C GLU A 274 17.98 -14.24 -11.66
N PRO A 275 18.00 -13.41 -12.72
CA PRO A 275 17.05 -13.54 -13.82
C PRO A 275 17.40 -14.77 -14.66
N GLN A 276 16.80 -15.91 -14.33
CA GLN A 276 16.82 -17.11 -15.17
C GLN A 276 15.39 -17.50 -15.55
N GLU A 277 15.28 -18.08 -16.75
CA GLU A 277 14.03 -18.46 -17.42
C GLU A 277 13.06 -19.20 -16.47
N PRO A 278 11.73 -18.97 -16.61
CA PRO A 278 10.73 -19.59 -15.75
C PRO A 278 10.77 -21.12 -15.89
N GLN A 279 11.23 -21.80 -14.84
CA GLN A 279 11.20 -23.26 -14.77
C GLN A 279 9.78 -23.77 -14.46
N PRO A 280 9.42 -25.01 -14.88
CA PRO A 280 8.13 -25.61 -14.56
C PRO A 280 7.92 -25.71 -13.04
N SER A 281 6.75 -25.27 -12.54
CA SER A 281 6.45 -25.13 -11.12
C SER A 281 6.61 -26.41 -10.28
N TRP A 282 6.47 -27.60 -10.88
CA TRP A 282 6.62 -28.88 -10.19
C TRP A 282 8.08 -29.28 -9.94
N LEU A 283 9.05 -28.78 -10.71
CA LEU A 283 10.49 -28.97 -10.46
C LEU A 283 10.98 -28.17 -9.24
N GLY A 284 10.18 -27.20 -8.77
CA GLY A 284 10.41 -26.45 -7.54
C GLY A 284 9.91 -27.12 -6.27
N CYS A 285 9.13 -28.21 -6.38
CA CYS A 285 8.53 -28.90 -5.23
C CYS A 285 9.60 -29.65 -4.41
N ARG A 286 9.65 -29.36 -3.10
CA ARG A 286 10.56 -30.02 -2.16
C ARG A 286 9.80 -30.83 -1.14
N PHE A 287 10.28 -32.03 -0.89
CA PHE A 287 9.82 -32.85 0.22
C PHE A 287 10.52 -32.38 1.50
N GLU A 288 9.75 -31.90 2.46
CA GLU A 288 10.22 -31.44 3.77
C GLU A 288 9.35 -32.07 4.85
N PHE A 289 9.82 -32.13 6.10
CA PHE A 289 8.94 -32.46 7.22
C PHE A 289 8.28 -31.20 7.76
N ALA A 290 7.10 -31.35 8.33
CA ALA A 290 6.41 -30.28 9.03
C ALA A 290 7.33 -29.70 10.09
N ARG A 291 7.41 -28.39 10.08
CA ARG A 291 8.14 -27.58 11.04
C ARG A 291 7.12 -26.75 11.78
N PHE A 292 7.31 -26.56 13.08
CA PHE A 292 6.70 -25.40 13.69
C PHE A 292 7.25 -24.19 12.93
N GLN A 293 6.38 -23.31 12.44
CA GLN A 293 6.76 -21.91 12.32
C GLN A 293 7.06 -21.53 13.76
N GLY A 294 8.34 -21.67 14.14
CA GLY A 294 8.71 -21.65 15.55
C GLY A 294 8.23 -20.33 16.11
N ASP A 295 7.53 -20.39 17.23
CA ASP A 295 7.54 -19.28 18.16
C ASP A 295 9.01 -18.95 18.36
N PRO A 296 9.43 -17.79 17.85
CA PRO A 296 10.83 -17.45 17.89
C PRO A 296 11.13 -17.20 19.39
N PHE A 297 12.14 -17.90 19.91
CA PHE A 297 12.39 -18.14 21.35
C PHE A 297 11.61 -17.22 22.32
N GLU A 298 10.65 -17.82 23.04
CA GLU A 298 9.82 -17.23 24.09
C GLU A 298 10.58 -16.22 24.99
N THR A 299 10.05 -15.04 25.34
CA THR A 299 8.68 -14.83 25.84
C THR A 299 8.12 -13.41 25.58
N ARG A 300 6.82 -13.40 25.22
CA ARG A 300 5.82 -12.31 25.19
C ARG A 300 6.11 -11.14 24.25
N PHE A 301 5.60 -11.20 23.03
CA PHE A 301 4.47 -10.40 22.49
C PHE A 301 4.28 -10.85 21.02
N GLU A 302 3.06 -11.27 20.67
CA GLU A 302 2.74 -11.76 19.32
C GLU A 302 2.68 -10.58 18.34
N THR A 303 3.72 -10.48 17.50
CA THR A 303 3.96 -9.68 16.26
C THR A 303 5.45 -9.28 16.13
N GLU A 304 6.29 -9.70 17.07
CA GLU A 304 7.73 -9.45 17.11
C GLU A 304 8.52 -10.39 16.16
N GLU A 305 9.49 -9.84 15.42
CA GLU A 305 10.65 -10.62 14.96
C GLU A 305 11.67 -10.59 16.11
N PRO A 306 11.77 -11.59 17.00
CA PRO A 306 12.57 -11.47 18.24
C PRO A 306 14.08 -11.43 18.00
N GLN A 307 14.57 -11.59 16.77
CA GLN A 307 15.93 -11.19 16.43
C GLN A 307 16.21 -9.72 16.78
N TRP A 308 15.25 -8.81 16.65
CA TRP A 308 15.43 -7.39 16.98
C TRP A 308 15.55 -7.15 18.49
N ARG A 309 14.94 -8.02 19.29
CA ARG A 309 15.07 -7.98 20.75
C ARG A 309 16.47 -8.38 21.21
N ILE A 310 17.07 -9.41 20.59
CA ILE A 310 18.48 -9.77 20.86
C ILE A 310 19.41 -8.58 20.58
N LEU A 311 19.15 -7.86 19.49
CA LEU A 311 19.89 -6.64 19.16
C LEU A 311 19.62 -5.53 20.19
N ALA A 312 18.38 -5.30 20.59
CA ALA A 312 18.02 -4.30 21.59
C ALA A 312 18.66 -4.56 22.97
N ASP A 313 18.65 -5.82 23.42
CA ASP A 313 19.29 -6.26 24.66
C ASP A 313 20.81 -6.01 24.61
N HIS A 314 21.43 -6.25 23.45
CA HIS A 314 22.86 -6.02 23.26
C HIS A 314 23.22 -4.53 23.23
N LEU A 315 22.30 -3.72 22.70
CA LEU A 315 22.34 -2.26 22.71
C LEU A 315 21.96 -1.66 24.08
N GLN A 316 21.57 -2.48 25.06
CA GLN A 316 21.12 -2.08 26.39
C GLN A 316 19.95 -1.08 26.33
N LEU A 317 19.05 -1.27 25.38
CA LEU A 317 17.84 -0.46 25.28
C LEU A 317 16.85 -0.87 26.37
N GLU A 318 16.31 0.11 27.10
CA GLU A 318 15.30 -0.14 28.11
C GLU A 318 13.92 -0.30 27.45
N PRO A 319 13.21 -1.43 27.68
CA PRO A 319 11.87 -1.61 27.13
C PRO A 319 10.92 -0.66 27.85
N VAL A 320 10.12 0.09 27.09
CA VAL A 320 9.20 1.08 27.63
C VAL A 320 7.85 0.96 26.92
N SER A 321 6.78 0.97 27.71
CA SER A 321 5.42 1.09 27.20
C SER A 321 5.24 2.44 26.52
N ILE A 322 4.50 2.50 25.41
CA ILE A 322 4.20 3.75 24.71
C ILE A 322 3.64 4.83 25.67
N HIS A 323 2.85 4.45 26.66
CA HIS A 323 2.21 5.38 27.61
C HIS A 323 3.18 5.96 28.66
N ASP A 324 4.25 5.24 28.98
CA ASP A 324 5.24 5.66 29.98
C ASP A 324 6.41 6.43 29.34
N ARG A 325 6.35 6.63 28.02
CA ARG A 325 7.41 7.25 27.23
C ARG A 325 7.45 8.75 27.44
N GLU A 326 8.67 9.29 27.59
CA GLU A 326 8.90 10.72 27.49
C GLU A 326 8.77 11.16 26.03
N ILE A 327 7.63 11.78 25.70
CA ILE A 327 7.40 12.33 24.36
C ILE A 327 8.39 13.46 24.14
N ALA A 328 9.18 13.39 23.06
CA ALA A 328 10.10 14.46 22.67
C ALA A 328 9.34 15.80 22.58
N ASP A 329 9.96 16.93 22.95
CA ASP A 329 9.36 18.25 22.73
C ASP A 329 9.25 18.52 21.22
N THR A 330 8.08 18.17 20.69
CA THR A 330 7.76 18.28 19.27
C THR A 330 7.26 19.65 18.88
N ARG A 331 7.10 20.61 19.83
CA ARG A 331 6.70 21.98 19.50
C ARG A 331 7.70 22.62 18.54
N ARG A 332 9.00 22.44 18.82
CA ARG A 332 10.06 22.95 17.96
C ARG A 332 10.03 22.27 16.58
N LEU A 333 9.82 20.96 16.54
CA LEU A 333 9.70 20.20 15.29
C LEU A 333 8.55 20.73 14.43
N MET A 334 7.37 20.92 15.03
CA MET A 334 6.20 21.46 14.34
C MET A 334 6.44 22.89 13.84
N GLN A 335 7.07 23.75 14.64
CA GLN A 335 7.46 25.10 14.20
C GLN A 335 8.43 25.07 13.02
N GLU A 336 9.45 24.21 13.06
CA GLU A 336 10.39 24.04 11.97
C GLU A 336 9.69 23.51 10.70
N MET A 337 8.78 22.53 10.82
CA MET A 337 7.97 22.02 9.71
C MET A 337 7.10 23.10 9.08
N HIS A 338 6.38 23.90 9.89
CA HIS A 338 5.55 24.99 9.39
C HIS A 338 6.38 26.07 8.68
N MET A 339 7.55 26.42 9.20
CA MET A 339 8.46 27.37 8.55
C MET A 339 8.97 26.84 7.20
N VAL A 340 9.40 25.57 7.14
CA VAL A 340 9.88 24.95 5.90
C VAL A 340 8.76 24.85 4.87
N ALA A 341 7.57 24.40 5.27
CA ALA A 341 6.41 24.36 4.39
C ALA A 341 6.05 25.75 3.86
N GLY A 342 6.03 26.77 4.73
CA GLY A 342 5.78 28.16 4.34
C GLY A 342 6.81 28.67 3.32
N ALA A 343 8.09 28.39 3.54
CA ALA A 343 9.16 28.78 2.60
C ALA A 343 9.01 28.09 1.23
N ILE A 344 8.69 26.79 1.22
CA ILE A 344 8.44 26.02 -0.01
C ILE A 344 7.24 26.60 -0.75
N LEU A 345 6.14 26.86 -0.06
CA LEU A 345 4.93 27.45 -0.65
C LEU A 345 5.23 28.82 -1.26
N VAL A 346 5.88 29.72 -0.51
CA VAL A 346 6.26 31.05 -1.02
C VAL A 346 7.12 30.93 -2.27
N ASN A 347 8.07 30.00 -2.31
CA ASN A 347 8.89 29.74 -3.49
C ASN A 347 8.03 29.27 -4.68
N GLU A 348 7.16 28.27 -4.50
CA GLU A 348 6.30 27.77 -5.60
C GLU A 348 5.31 28.85 -6.09
N PHE A 349 4.70 29.63 -5.20
CA PHE A 349 3.82 30.74 -5.58
C PHE A 349 4.58 31.90 -6.26
N SER A 350 5.85 32.11 -5.92
CA SER A 350 6.69 33.11 -6.59
C SER A 350 6.91 32.76 -8.07
N LYS A 351 7.05 31.47 -8.42
CA LYS A 351 7.15 30.99 -9.81
C LYS A 351 5.91 31.33 -10.63
N LEU A 352 4.72 31.22 -10.03
CA LEU A 352 3.46 31.61 -10.69
C LEU A 352 3.38 33.12 -10.92
N SER A 353 3.90 33.91 -9.97
CA SER A 353 3.76 35.37 -9.98
C SER A 353 4.44 36.03 -11.19
N GLU A 354 5.56 35.48 -11.66
CA GLU A 354 6.23 36.01 -12.85
C GLU A 354 5.40 35.89 -14.12
N ALA A 355 4.72 34.76 -14.32
CA ALA A 355 3.88 34.51 -15.49
C ALA A 355 2.54 35.27 -15.47
N ILE A 356 2.06 35.67 -14.28
CA ILE A 356 0.91 36.57 -14.12
C ILE A 356 1.25 38.00 -14.60
N ILE A 357 2.49 38.43 -14.38
CA ILE A 357 2.96 39.77 -14.74
C ILE A 357 3.45 39.79 -16.20
N ASN A 358 4.18 38.77 -16.63
CA ASN A 358 4.76 38.69 -17.96
C ASN A 358 4.41 37.35 -18.65
N PRO A 359 3.46 37.35 -19.60
CA PRO A 359 3.05 36.15 -20.35
C PRO A 359 4.17 35.48 -21.18
N ASP A 360 5.25 36.19 -21.52
CA ASP A 360 6.38 35.62 -22.27
C ASP A 360 7.23 34.67 -21.41
N LYS A 361 7.23 34.86 -20.08
CA LYS A 361 7.95 34.00 -19.15
C LYS A 361 7.17 32.69 -18.94
N SER A 362 7.81 31.56 -19.22
CA SER A 362 7.26 30.25 -18.87
C SER A 362 7.27 30.07 -17.37
N ILE A 363 6.22 29.44 -16.83
CA ILE A 363 6.30 28.85 -15.50
C ILE A 363 7.17 27.60 -15.59
N ASP A 364 8.32 27.62 -14.91
CA ASP A 364 9.22 26.47 -14.79
C ASP A 364 8.56 25.42 -13.89
N ASP A 365 8.21 24.27 -14.49
CA ASP A 365 7.48 23.10 -13.94
C ASP A 365 7.18 23.21 -12.43
N PRO A 366 6.09 23.89 -12.05
CA PRO A 366 5.75 24.07 -10.65
C PRO A 366 5.26 22.73 -10.12
N ASP A 367 5.58 22.42 -8.86
CA ASP A 367 5.02 21.23 -8.24
C ASP A 367 3.55 21.50 -7.87
N LEU A 368 2.64 21.14 -8.78
CA LEU A 368 1.20 21.31 -8.59
C LEU A 368 0.69 20.58 -7.35
N ARG A 369 1.34 19.48 -6.92
CA ARG A 369 0.99 18.79 -5.68
C ARG A 369 1.23 19.68 -4.46
N ILE A 370 2.29 20.48 -4.47
CA ILE A 370 2.58 21.46 -3.40
C ILE A 370 1.56 22.59 -3.43
N LEU A 371 1.30 23.18 -4.60
CA LEU A 371 0.38 24.32 -4.74
C LEU A 371 -1.04 23.95 -4.32
N THR A 372 -1.53 22.80 -4.78
CA THR A 372 -2.89 22.31 -4.47
C THR A 372 -3.06 21.78 -3.04
N ALA A 373 -1.96 21.53 -2.32
CA ALA A 373 -1.99 21.15 -0.91
C ALA A 373 -2.32 22.32 0.03
N SER A 374 -2.34 23.56 -0.45
CA SER A 374 -2.60 24.77 0.37
C SER A 374 -3.78 25.60 -0.16
N PRO A 375 -5.04 25.17 0.09
CA PRO A 375 -6.23 25.85 -0.44
C PRO A 375 -6.37 27.31 0.02
N GLU A 376 -5.92 27.64 1.22
CA GLU A 376 -5.94 29.02 1.75
C GLU A 376 -5.05 29.97 0.93
N PHE A 377 -3.85 29.53 0.54
CA PHE A 377 -2.97 30.32 -0.31
C PHE A 377 -3.55 30.50 -1.72
N ILE A 378 -4.19 29.45 -2.26
CA ILE A 378 -4.88 29.55 -3.54
C ILE A 378 -6.02 30.57 -3.46
N ALA A 379 -6.83 30.52 -2.39
CA ALA A 379 -7.92 31.47 -2.17
C ALA A 379 -7.44 32.93 -2.11
N LEU A 380 -6.33 33.20 -1.41
CA LEU A 380 -5.72 34.54 -1.37
C LEU A 380 -5.18 34.98 -2.74
N GLY A 381 -4.72 34.04 -3.57
CA GLY A 381 -4.16 34.28 -4.90
C GLY A 381 -5.17 34.26 -6.05
N ALA A 382 -6.41 33.82 -5.83
CA ALA A 382 -7.39 33.52 -6.88
C ALA A 382 -7.58 34.67 -7.89
N GLU A 383 -7.74 35.90 -7.40
CA GLU A 383 -7.87 37.09 -8.26
C GLU A 383 -6.65 37.31 -9.16
N ARG A 384 -5.45 37.10 -8.62
CA ARG A 384 -4.21 37.24 -9.40
C ARG A 384 -4.09 36.14 -10.46
N PHE A 385 -4.54 34.91 -10.14
CA PHE A 385 -4.55 33.81 -11.11
C PHE A 385 -5.55 34.08 -12.23
N SER A 386 -6.77 34.54 -11.94
CA SER A 386 -7.76 34.90 -12.96
C SER A 386 -7.25 36.02 -13.87
N LEU A 387 -6.67 37.09 -13.32
CA LEU A 387 -6.06 38.16 -14.11
C LEU A 387 -4.87 37.67 -14.95
N GLY A 388 -4.06 36.75 -14.39
CA GLY A 388 -2.98 36.10 -15.12
C GLY A 388 -3.49 35.28 -16.30
N ILE A 389 -4.59 34.54 -16.13
CA ILE A 389 -5.23 33.77 -17.20
C ILE A 389 -5.73 34.71 -18.31
N LEU A 390 -6.43 35.80 -17.98
CA LEU A 390 -6.88 36.80 -18.96
C LEU A 390 -5.73 37.34 -19.81
N ARG A 391 -4.65 37.76 -19.15
CA ARG A 391 -3.47 38.31 -19.84
C ARG A 391 -2.79 37.27 -20.74
N ASN A 392 -2.69 36.03 -20.28
CA ASN A 392 -2.09 34.96 -21.08
C ASN A 392 -3.00 34.55 -22.25
N LEU A 393 -4.34 34.60 -22.10
CA LEU A 393 -5.29 34.38 -23.20
C LEU A 393 -5.17 35.48 -24.27
N GLU A 394 -5.16 36.75 -23.88
CA GLU A 394 -4.97 37.87 -24.80
C GLU A 394 -3.64 37.76 -25.56
N HIS A 395 -2.56 37.42 -24.83
CA HIS A 395 -1.26 37.21 -25.44
C HIS A 395 -1.25 35.99 -26.38
N HIS A 396 -1.91 34.89 -26.01
CA HIS A 396 -2.03 33.70 -26.84
C HIS A 396 -2.70 33.98 -28.18
N ARG A 397 -3.81 34.73 -28.17
CA ARG A 397 -4.53 35.15 -29.39
C ARG A 397 -3.65 35.96 -30.35
N SER A 398 -2.63 36.64 -29.83
CA SER A 398 -1.65 37.39 -30.64
C SER A 398 -0.60 36.52 -31.36
N GLY A 399 -0.64 35.19 -31.19
CA GLY A 399 0.20 34.23 -31.92
C GLY A 399 1.61 34.04 -31.37
N LYS A 400 1.85 34.29 -30.07
CA LYS A 400 3.18 34.26 -29.44
C LYS A 400 3.24 33.39 -28.16
N GLY A 401 4.41 32.78 -27.95
CA GLY A 401 4.97 32.50 -26.62
C GLY A 401 4.50 31.25 -25.86
N ASN A 402 4.91 31.19 -24.59
CA ASN A 402 4.67 30.10 -23.62
C ASN A 402 3.27 30.17 -22.95
N SER A 403 2.39 31.03 -23.46
CA SER A 403 1.08 31.39 -22.90
C SER A 403 0.17 30.19 -22.65
N SER A 404 0.18 29.19 -23.54
CA SER A 404 -0.65 27.98 -23.41
C SER A 404 -0.34 27.19 -22.13
N LYS A 405 0.94 26.95 -21.84
CA LYS A 405 1.39 26.24 -20.63
C LYS A 405 1.02 27.03 -19.37
N ASN A 406 1.19 28.36 -19.42
CA ASN A 406 0.84 29.24 -18.31
C ASN A 406 -0.67 29.21 -18.02
N ILE A 407 -1.52 29.28 -19.06
CA ILE A 407 -2.98 29.16 -18.93
C ILE A 407 -3.34 27.83 -18.26
N GLN A 408 -2.73 26.73 -18.71
CA GLN A 408 -2.98 25.40 -18.16
C GLN A 408 -2.66 25.33 -16.67
N ILE A 409 -1.45 25.74 -16.28
CA ILE A 409 -1.00 25.71 -14.88
C ILE A 409 -1.87 26.61 -14.00
N LEU A 410 -2.09 27.86 -14.41
CA LEU A 410 -2.88 28.81 -13.63
C LEU A 410 -4.33 28.34 -13.47
N SER A 411 -4.92 27.76 -14.52
CA SER A 411 -6.29 27.23 -14.48
C SER A 411 -6.39 26.00 -13.57
N GLN A 412 -5.38 25.12 -13.59
CA GLN A 412 -5.30 23.97 -12.68
C GLN A 412 -5.18 24.41 -11.22
N VAL A 413 -4.36 25.42 -10.92
CA VAL A 413 -4.26 25.99 -9.56
C VAL A 413 -5.59 26.62 -9.14
N LEU A 414 -6.20 27.44 -10.00
CA LEU A 414 -7.47 28.12 -9.71
C LEU A 414 -8.63 27.13 -9.48
N ALA A 415 -8.64 26.00 -10.18
CA ALA A 415 -9.64 24.94 -10.00
C ALA A 415 -9.64 24.30 -8.61
N HIS A 416 -8.54 24.43 -7.85
CA HIS A 416 -8.41 23.91 -6.49
C HIS A 416 -8.73 24.96 -5.40
N THR A 417 -9.27 26.11 -5.79
CA THR A 417 -9.78 27.10 -4.82
C THR A 417 -10.94 26.48 -4.02
N PRO A 418 -11.00 26.66 -2.69
CA PRO A 418 -12.15 26.27 -1.88
C PRO A 418 -13.46 26.80 -2.49
N THR A 419 -14.50 25.97 -2.50
CA THR A 419 -15.79 26.26 -3.17
C THR A 419 -16.39 27.59 -2.74
N GLU A 420 -16.39 27.89 -1.43
CA GLU A 420 -16.88 29.16 -0.87
C GLU A 420 -16.13 30.36 -1.42
N LYS A 421 -14.80 30.24 -1.52
CA LYS A 421 -13.91 31.31 -2.03
C LYS A 421 -13.97 31.45 -3.54
N LEU A 422 -14.22 30.36 -4.26
CA LEU A 422 -14.48 30.38 -5.69
C LEU A 422 -15.79 31.13 -5.98
N ALA A 423 -16.85 30.88 -5.20
CA ALA A 423 -18.14 31.57 -5.32
C ALA A 423 -18.02 33.08 -5.05
N GLU A 424 -17.28 33.49 -4.01
CA GLU A 424 -17.00 34.92 -3.72
C GLU A 424 -16.35 35.66 -4.91
N ARG A 425 -15.61 34.95 -5.77
CA ARG A 425 -14.91 35.50 -6.93
C ARG A 425 -15.58 35.14 -8.27
N GLY A 426 -16.81 34.61 -8.22
CA GLY A 426 -17.47 34.00 -9.36
C GLY A 426 -17.55 34.89 -10.60
N ALA A 427 -17.92 36.16 -10.45
CA ALA A 427 -18.04 37.09 -11.57
C ALA A 427 -16.73 37.24 -12.37
N LEU A 428 -15.58 37.34 -11.69
CA LEU A 428 -14.28 37.47 -12.35
C LEU A 428 -13.89 36.18 -13.11
N ILE A 429 -14.24 35.02 -12.55
CA ILE A 429 -13.91 33.71 -13.13
C ILE A 429 -14.83 33.42 -14.32
N LEU A 430 -16.11 33.78 -14.24
CA LEU A 430 -17.05 33.63 -15.36
C LEU A 430 -16.72 34.57 -16.52
N ALA A 431 -16.24 35.78 -16.22
CA ALA A 431 -15.75 36.72 -17.25
C ALA A 431 -14.62 36.12 -18.12
N LEU A 432 -13.82 35.18 -17.60
CA LEU A 432 -12.81 34.46 -18.39
C LEU A 432 -13.42 33.72 -19.59
N TYR A 433 -14.66 33.25 -19.42
CA TYR A 433 -15.37 32.49 -20.43
C TYR A 433 -16.29 33.37 -21.27
N GLU A 434 -16.93 34.39 -20.69
CA GLU A 434 -17.85 35.28 -21.43
C GLU A 434 -17.19 35.89 -22.66
N ASP A 435 -15.93 36.32 -22.53
CA ASP A 435 -15.12 36.91 -23.59
C ASP A 435 -14.34 35.89 -24.44
N ALA A 436 -14.56 34.58 -24.22
CA ALA A 436 -13.85 33.51 -24.90
C ALA A 436 -14.58 33.01 -26.15
N ASP A 437 -13.85 32.95 -27.27
CA ASP A 437 -14.29 32.29 -28.50
C ASP A 437 -14.28 30.76 -28.31
N GLU A 438 -15.06 30.02 -29.10
CA GLU A 438 -15.16 28.55 -28.99
C GLU A 438 -13.81 27.82 -29.10
N ASN A 439 -12.84 28.42 -29.81
CA ASN A 439 -11.51 27.86 -30.02
C ASN A 439 -10.49 28.26 -28.93
N ASP A 440 -10.87 29.08 -27.95
CA ASP A 440 -9.92 29.52 -26.92
C ASP A 440 -9.51 28.39 -25.98
N LEU A 441 -8.24 28.42 -25.57
CA LEU A 441 -7.64 27.41 -24.68
C LEU A 441 -8.33 27.28 -23.33
N ILE A 442 -9.12 28.28 -22.89
CA ILE A 442 -9.84 28.23 -21.61
C ILE A 442 -10.87 27.10 -21.59
N TRP A 443 -11.48 26.77 -22.74
CA TRP A 443 -12.44 25.66 -22.88
C TRP A 443 -11.79 24.28 -22.74
N GLN A 444 -10.48 24.19 -22.93
CA GLN A 444 -9.70 22.97 -22.74
C GLN A 444 -9.30 22.75 -21.27
N GLN A 445 -9.51 23.75 -20.40
CA GLN A 445 -9.16 23.68 -18.97
C GLN A 445 -10.27 23.02 -18.16
N THR A 446 -10.45 21.71 -18.38
CA THR A 446 -11.58 20.91 -17.85
C THR A 446 -11.67 20.91 -16.32
N ALA A 447 -10.53 20.99 -15.61
CA ALA A 447 -10.53 21.11 -14.15
C ALA A 447 -11.25 22.39 -13.68
N LEU A 448 -10.94 23.53 -14.30
CA LEU A 448 -11.57 24.81 -13.98
C LEU A 448 -13.03 24.83 -14.43
N LEU A 449 -13.32 24.32 -15.64
CA LEU A 449 -14.69 24.23 -16.18
C LEU A 449 -15.62 23.41 -15.28
N GLY A 450 -15.11 22.33 -14.66
CA GLY A 450 -15.87 21.61 -13.64
C GLY A 450 -16.03 22.44 -12.37
N ALA A 451 -14.94 23.04 -11.88
CA ALA A 451 -14.91 23.75 -10.60
C ALA A 451 -15.89 24.94 -10.56
N ILE A 452 -16.09 25.66 -11.67
CA ILE A 452 -16.99 26.83 -11.72
C ILE A 452 -18.45 26.52 -11.35
N GLY A 453 -18.88 25.25 -11.40
CA GLY A 453 -20.21 24.87 -10.90
C GLY A 453 -20.43 25.20 -9.42
N ALA A 454 -19.37 25.33 -8.62
CA ALA A 454 -19.47 25.76 -7.23
C ALA A 454 -19.81 27.26 -7.06
N ILE A 455 -19.76 28.05 -8.14
CA ILE A 455 -20.25 29.43 -8.16
C ILE A 455 -21.79 29.47 -8.09
N GLY A 456 -22.46 28.39 -8.51
CA GLY A 456 -23.92 28.27 -8.50
C GLY A 456 -24.57 28.59 -9.85
N GLU A 457 -25.84 29.01 -9.81
CA GLU A 457 -26.72 29.17 -10.99
C GLU A 457 -26.11 30.09 -12.07
N SER A 458 -25.38 31.13 -11.68
CA SER A 458 -24.73 32.04 -12.63
C SER A 458 -23.67 31.37 -13.51
N ALA A 459 -23.11 30.23 -13.11
CA ALA A 459 -22.15 29.49 -13.92
C ALA A 459 -22.81 28.60 -14.98
N LEU A 460 -24.11 28.31 -14.85
CA LEU A 460 -24.80 27.36 -15.70
C LEU A 460 -24.77 27.73 -17.20
N PRO A 461 -24.98 29.00 -17.61
CA PRO A 461 -24.88 29.37 -19.02
C PRO A 461 -23.48 29.13 -19.59
N VAL A 462 -22.42 29.36 -18.80
CA VAL A 462 -21.04 29.09 -19.21
C VAL A 462 -20.78 27.59 -19.35
N ILE A 463 -21.24 26.79 -18.39
CA ILE A 463 -21.07 25.33 -18.39
C ILE A 463 -21.79 24.70 -19.60
N LEU A 464 -23.03 25.11 -19.88
CA LEU A 464 -23.82 24.56 -20.98
C LEU A 464 -23.29 24.97 -22.35
N ARG A 465 -22.72 26.19 -22.47
CA ARG A 465 -22.11 26.69 -23.72
C ARG A 465 -20.79 26.00 -24.06
N ALA A 466 -20.12 25.32 -23.12
CA ALA A 466 -18.82 24.71 -23.37
C ALA A 466 -18.85 23.72 -24.55
N PRO A 467 -17.88 23.81 -25.50
CA PRO A 467 -17.80 22.93 -26.67
C PRO A 467 -17.75 21.44 -26.29
N GLU A 468 -18.49 20.61 -27.03
CA GLU A 468 -18.52 19.15 -26.90
C GLU A 468 -17.43 18.51 -27.79
N GLU A 469 -16.15 18.81 -27.55
CA GLU A 469 -15.04 18.33 -28.39
C GLU A 469 -14.36 17.06 -27.85
N SER A 470 -14.56 16.74 -26.57
CA SER A 470 -13.93 15.59 -25.93
C SER A 470 -14.70 15.07 -24.71
N TRP A 471 -14.57 13.77 -24.43
CA TRP A 471 -15.15 13.13 -23.25
C TRP A 471 -14.74 13.79 -21.92
N ARG A 472 -13.56 14.44 -21.87
CA ARG A 472 -13.09 15.16 -20.69
C ARG A 472 -13.85 16.46 -20.47
N GLN A 473 -14.20 17.18 -21.54
CA GLN A 473 -15.03 18.37 -21.45
C GLN A 473 -16.45 17.99 -21.05
N ASP A 474 -17.02 16.93 -21.62
CA ASP A 474 -18.33 16.42 -21.21
C ASP A 474 -18.35 16.06 -19.71
N GLN A 475 -17.34 15.33 -19.24
CA GLN A 475 -17.21 15.00 -17.83
C GLN A 475 -17.11 16.26 -16.95
N ALA A 476 -16.38 17.29 -17.40
CA ALA A 476 -16.30 18.56 -16.70
C ALA A 476 -17.63 19.32 -16.68
N LYS A 477 -18.38 19.32 -17.79
CA LYS A 477 -19.72 19.91 -17.87
C LYS A 477 -20.67 19.24 -16.89
N ILE A 478 -20.71 17.90 -16.90
CA ILE A 478 -21.53 17.10 -15.99
C ILE A 478 -21.13 17.36 -14.53
N ALA A 479 -19.83 17.41 -14.23
CA ALA A 479 -19.36 17.73 -12.87
C ALA A 479 -19.75 19.15 -12.45
N GLY A 480 -19.68 20.13 -13.36
CA GLY A 480 -20.15 21.51 -13.13
C GLY A 480 -21.65 21.55 -12.82
N ILE A 481 -22.47 20.89 -13.64
CA ILE A 481 -23.93 20.79 -13.45
C ILE A 481 -24.25 20.12 -12.10
N CYS A 482 -23.55 19.04 -11.76
CA CYS A 482 -23.65 18.42 -10.44
C CYS A 482 -23.40 19.47 -9.36
N ARG A 483 -22.29 20.20 -9.42
CA ARG A 483 -21.94 21.20 -8.39
C ARG A 483 -22.98 22.32 -8.23
N VAL A 484 -23.63 22.76 -9.32
CA VAL A 484 -24.75 23.72 -9.26
C VAL A 484 -25.97 23.12 -8.51
N GLY A 485 -26.23 21.83 -8.67
CA GLY A 485 -27.28 21.10 -7.94
C GLY A 485 -28.69 21.37 -8.49
N HIS A 486 -29.69 21.39 -7.61
CA HIS A 486 -31.11 21.46 -8.00
C HIS A 486 -31.45 22.62 -8.95
N ALA A 487 -30.82 23.78 -8.74
CA ALA A 487 -31.02 24.97 -9.57
C ALA A 487 -30.68 24.73 -11.05
N ALA A 488 -29.85 23.73 -11.37
CA ALA A 488 -29.51 23.44 -12.76
C ALA A 488 -30.61 22.69 -13.53
N LEU A 489 -31.58 22.08 -12.85
CA LEU A 489 -32.57 21.20 -13.49
C LEU A 489 -33.26 21.84 -14.71
N PRO A 490 -33.80 23.08 -14.65
CA PRO A 490 -34.59 23.65 -15.74
C PRO A 490 -33.81 23.79 -17.06
N GLU A 491 -32.49 24.02 -16.99
CA GLU A 491 -31.66 24.25 -18.18
C GLU A 491 -30.81 23.02 -18.55
N ALA A 492 -30.46 22.17 -17.57
CA ALA A 492 -29.55 21.04 -17.77
C ALA A 492 -30.26 19.71 -18.06
N GLU A 493 -31.57 19.57 -17.82
CA GLU A 493 -32.30 18.30 -17.98
C GLU A 493 -32.13 17.69 -19.38
N ALA A 494 -32.26 18.51 -20.43
CA ALA A 494 -32.11 18.06 -21.82
C ALA A 494 -30.68 17.59 -22.13
N PHE A 495 -29.67 18.23 -21.53
CA PHE A 495 -28.27 17.84 -21.67
C PHE A 495 -28.00 16.52 -20.92
N LEU A 496 -28.41 16.41 -19.65
CA LEU A 496 -28.22 15.20 -18.85
C LEU A 496 -28.93 13.98 -19.45
N SER A 497 -30.17 14.16 -19.96
CA SER A 497 -30.92 13.10 -20.65
C SER A 497 -30.18 12.63 -21.89
N ARG A 498 -29.71 13.56 -22.73
CA ARG A 498 -28.95 13.25 -23.93
C ARG A 498 -27.66 12.52 -23.60
N MET A 499 -26.92 12.97 -22.58
CA MET A 499 -25.70 12.31 -22.13
C MET A 499 -25.98 10.89 -21.59
N TRP A 500 -27.12 10.68 -20.95
CA TRP A 500 -27.54 9.35 -20.48
C TRP A 500 -27.85 8.40 -21.64
N GLU A 501 -28.48 8.91 -22.69
CA GLU A 501 -28.86 8.14 -23.88
C GLU A 501 -27.69 7.90 -24.86
N GLN A 502 -26.63 8.72 -24.80
CA GLN A 502 -25.49 8.62 -25.71
C GLN A 502 -24.65 7.35 -25.49
N ASP A 503 -24.25 6.74 -26.61
CA ASP A 503 -23.49 5.49 -26.68
C ASP A 503 -22.15 5.51 -25.90
N HIS A 504 -21.55 6.69 -25.68
CA HIS A 504 -20.25 6.87 -24.99
C HIS A 504 -20.37 6.96 -23.46
N ALA A 505 -21.58 7.07 -22.89
CA ALA A 505 -21.78 7.04 -21.43
C ALA A 505 -21.31 5.72 -20.80
N GLY A 506 -21.32 4.64 -21.58
CA GLY A 506 -20.87 3.30 -21.16
C GLY A 506 -19.36 3.05 -21.24
N ASP A 507 -18.59 3.91 -21.91
CA ASP A 507 -17.17 3.69 -22.20
C ASP A 507 -16.24 4.12 -21.05
N GLY A 508 -16.73 4.99 -20.15
CA GLY A 508 -15.96 5.51 -19.00
C GLY A 508 -16.68 5.31 -17.68
N VAL A 509 -16.16 4.42 -16.83
CA VAL A 509 -16.68 4.19 -15.45
C VAL A 509 -16.81 5.49 -14.64
N LEU A 510 -15.87 6.41 -14.82
CA LEU A 510 -15.86 7.70 -14.13
C LEU A 510 -16.96 8.64 -14.66
N THR A 511 -17.14 8.71 -15.98
CA THR A 511 -18.15 9.57 -16.60
C THR A 511 -19.56 9.19 -16.16
N ILE A 512 -19.88 7.89 -16.13
CA ILE A 512 -21.21 7.44 -15.72
C ILE A 512 -21.48 7.64 -14.23
N ASN A 513 -20.45 7.54 -13.38
CA ASN A 513 -20.60 7.83 -11.94
C ASN A 513 -20.94 9.31 -11.72
N VAL A 514 -20.23 10.21 -12.40
CA VAL A 514 -20.47 11.66 -12.31
C VAL A 514 -21.83 12.03 -12.93
N LEU A 515 -22.23 11.39 -14.04
CA LEU A 515 -23.53 11.60 -14.67
C LEU A 515 -24.67 11.17 -13.76
N TYR A 516 -24.59 9.97 -13.17
CA TYR A 516 -25.59 9.50 -12.22
C TYR A 516 -25.68 10.42 -11.01
N ALA A 517 -24.54 10.83 -10.43
CA ALA A 517 -24.52 11.79 -9.33
C ALA A 517 -25.15 13.14 -9.72
N ALA A 518 -24.88 13.65 -10.92
CA ALA A 518 -25.48 14.88 -11.44
C ALA A 518 -27.01 14.76 -11.55
N ILE A 519 -27.53 13.71 -12.20
CA ILE A 519 -28.98 13.45 -12.33
C ILE A 519 -29.66 13.43 -10.96
N ARG A 520 -29.06 12.73 -9.99
CA ARG A 520 -29.61 12.62 -8.63
C ARG A 520 -29.61 13.96 -7.89
N ARG A 521 -28.54 14.73 -8.03
CA ARG A 521 -28.35 16.00 -7.32
C ARG A 521 -29.11 17.17 -7.95
N THR A 522 -29.39 17.14 -9.25
CA THR A 522 -30.32 18.10 -9.87
C THR A 522 -31.77 17.78 -9.51
N GLY A 523 -32.06 16.57 -9.02
CA GLY A 523 -33.41 16.10 -8.76
C GLY A 523 -34.15 15.62 -10.02
N MET A 524 -33.41 15.37 -11.10
CA MET A 524 -33.92 14.76 -12.30
C MET A 524 -34.32 13.30 -12.00
N ALA A 525 -35.45 12.85 -12.55
CA ALA A 525 -35.82 11.44 -12.48
C ALA A 525 -34.77 10.60 -13.22
N VAL A 526 -34.25 9.56 -12.56
CA VAL A 526 -33.26 8.67 -13.16
C VAL A 526 -33.88 7.97 -14.38
N PRO A 527 -33.35 8.16 -15.60
CA PRO A 527 -33.90 7.48 -16.77
C PRO A 527 -33.64 5.97 -16.70
N GLU A 528 -34.42 5.19 -17.46
CA GLU A 528 -34.27 3.73 -17.47
C GLU A 528 -32.85 3.31 -17.89
N PHE A 529 -32.35 2.25 -17.24
CA PHE A 529 -31.08 1.64 -17.62
C PHE A 529 -31.24 0.88 -18.93
N HIS A 530 -30.52 1.27 -19.96
CA HIS A 530 -30.45 0.55 -21.22
C HIS A 530 -29.23 -0.40 -21.24
N SER A 531 -29.19 -1.30 -22.22
CA SER A 531 -28.27 -2.45 -22.30
C SER A 531 -26.77 -2.15 -22.10
N ARG A 532 -26.30 -0.93 -22.41
CA ARG A 532 -24.88 -0.54 -22.23
C ARG A 532 -24.54 -0.10 -20.81
N ILE A 533 -25.52 0.43 -20.07
CA ILE A 533 -25.35 0.96 -18.72
C ILE A 533 -25.96 0.05 -17.64
N GLU A 534 -26.80 -0.91 -18.03
CA GLU A 534 -27.41 -1.92 -17.17
C GLU A 534 -26.38 -2.66 -16.30
N ARG A 535 -25.20 -2.97 -16.88
CA ARG A 535 -24.08 -3.58 -16.13
C ARG A 535 -23.61 -2.76 -14.92
N HIS A 536 -23.87 -1.45 -14.91
CA HIS A 536 -23.49 -0.52 -13.85
C HIS A 536 -24.60 -0.24 -12.84
N GLU A 537 -25.85 -0.64 -13.10
CA GLU A 537 -27.02 -0.34 -12.28
C GLU A 537 -26.79 -0.67 -10.80
N ARG A 538 -26.47 -1.92 -10.49
CA ARG A 538 -26.25 -2.36 -9.09
C ARG A 538 -25.18 -1.54 -8.39
N ARG A 539 -24.11 -1.15 -9.11
CA ARG A 539 -23.01 -0.37 -8.55
C ARG A 539 -23.45 1.08 -8.29
N LEU A 540 -24.09 1.70 -9.28
CA LEU A 540 -24.54 3.09 -9.21
C LEU A 540 -25.59 3.27 -8.11
N THR A 541 -26.62 2.42 -8.11
CA THR A 541 -27.67 2.44 -7.09
C THR A 541 -27.13 2.17 -5.68
N ARG A 542 -26.16 1.24 -5.53
CA ARG A 542 -25.56 0.97 -4.21
C ARG A 542 -24.70 2.13 -3.70
N ARG A 543 -23.99 2.82 -4.59
CA ARG A 543 -22.94 3.78 -4.21
C ARG A 543 -23.42 5.23 -4.15
N PHE A 544 -24.38 5.57 -5.00
CA PHE A 544 -24.86 6.93 -5.23
C PHE A 544 -26.39 7.00 -5.11
N GLY A 545 -27.03 5.92 -4.68
CA GLY A 545 -28.49 5.81 -4.59
C GLY A 545 -29.11 6.63 -3.46
N ASP A 546 -28.30 7.15 -2.55
CA ASP A 546 -28.64 8.02 -1.42
C ASP A 546 -28.46 9.52 -1.73
N ILE A 547 -27.87 9.87 -2.88
CA ILE A 547 -27.73 11.27 -3.31
C ILE A 547 -29.11 11.90 -3.52
N THR A 548 -29.28 13.09 -2.95
CA THR A 548 -30.47 13.92 -3.01
C THR A 548 -30.12 15.34 -3.49
N PRO A 549 -31.10 16.15 -3.89
CA PRO A 549 -30.85 17.55 -4.23
C PRO A 549 -30.19 18.37 -3.11
N GLU A 550 -30.42 18.01 -1.85
CA GLU A 550 -29.84 18.67 -0.67
C GLU A 550 -28.43 18.20 -0.30
N SER A 551 -27.89 17.22 -1.03
CA SER A 551 -26.58 16.65 -0.73
C SER A 551 -25.43 17.66 -0.86
N ASP A 552 -24.39 17.51 -0.04
CA ASP A 552 -23.21 18.41 -0.04
C ASP A 552 -22.42 18.34 -1.35
N ILE A 553 -21.87 19.48 -1.81
CA ILE A 553 -21.16 19.62 -3.09
C ILE A 553 -20.01 18.63 -3.28
N SER A 554 -19.37 18.21 -2.18
CA SER A 554 -18.28 17.23 -2.17
C SER A 554 -18.65 15.86 -2.77
N ILE A 555 -19.94 15.50 -2.84
CA ILE A 555 -20.39 14.27 -3.51
C ILE A 555 -20.02 14.27 -4.99
N CYS A 556 -20.05 15.44 -5.66
CA CYS A 556 -19.65 15.57 -7.05
C CYS A 556 -18.14 15.30 -7.26
N ASP A 557 -17.32 15.64 -6.28
CA ASP A 557 -15.88 15.32 -6.28
C ASP A 557 -15.63 13.84 -5.97
N GLY A 558 -16.42 13.25 -5.07
CA GLY A 558 -16.40 11.82 -4.78
C GLY A 558 -16.70 10.95 -6.00
N ALA A 559 -17.65 11.38 -6.84
CA ALA A 559 -17.99 10.70 -8.09
C ALA A 559 -16.87 10.76 -9.16
N LEU A 560 -15.98 11.76 -9.09
CA LEU A 560 -14.82 11.90 -9.98
C LEU A 560 -13.61 11.04 -9.58
N ARG A 561 -13.58 10.50 -8.36
CA ARG A 561 -12.43 9.73 -7.81
C ARG A 561 -12.62 8.21 -7.88
N HIS A 562 -13.75 7.75 -8.42
CA HIS A 562 -14.34 6.45 -8.14
C HIS A 562 -15.10 5.92 -9.33
#